data_AF-A0A091FIN2-F1
#
_entry.id   AF-A0A091FIN2-F1
#
_cell.length_a   1.000
_cell.length_b   1.000
_cell.length_c   1.000
_cell.angle_alpha   90.00
_cell.angle_beta   90.00
_cell.angle_gamma   90.00
#
_symmetry.space_group_name_H-M   'P 1'
#
loop_
_entity.id
_entity.type
_entity.pdbx_description
1 polymer ?
#
loop_
_entity_poly.entity_id
_entity_poly.type
_entity_poly.pdbx_seq_one_letter_code
_entity_poly.pdbx_strand_id
1 'polypeptide(L)'
;EARQEQLAQGRARLRRYQEEASSELLRAHDELARLHAQLEAARQDVRQQESHWAHIQSMATQKTLLLGQIKLAVLNLFQLATTQLKIPVDAALEDTEAQLDMV
;
A
#
# COMPACT_ATOMS: atom_id res chain seq x y z
N GLU A 1 -44.27 50.35 28.20
CA GLU A 1 -43.90 50.15 26.79
C GLU A 1 -42.40 49.94 26.59
N ALA A 2 -41.52 50.92 26.88
CA ALA A 2 -40.07 50.81 26.66
C ALA A 2 -39.38 49.56 27.23
N ARG A 3 -39.76 49.10 28.44
CA ARG A 3 -39.20 47.88 29.07
C ARG A 3 -39.62 46.59 28.36
N GLN A 4 -40.84 46.53 27.83
CA GLN A 4 -41.32 45.38 27.05
C GLN A 4 -40.65 45.33 25.67
N GLU A 5 -40.41 46.50 25.08
CA GLU A 5 -39.68 46.65 23.82
C GLU A 5 -38.21 46.19 23.94
N GLN A 6 -37.52 46.61 25.01
CA GLN A 6 -36.15 46.14 25.29
C GLN A 6 -36.08 44.62 25.47
N LEU A 7 -37.05 44.04 26.19
CA LEU A 7 -37.13 42.57 26.36
C LEU A 7 -37.42 41.87 25.03
N ALA A 8 -38.28 42.44 24.17
CA ALA A 8 -38.56 41.89 22.84
C ALA A 8 -37.32 41.92 21.94
N GLN A 9 -36.59 43.04 21.94
CA GLN A 9 -35.33 43.18 21.19
C GLN A 9 -34.25 42.20 21.69
N GLY A 10 -34.11 42.03 23.00
CA GLY A 10 -33.19 41.06 23.60
C GLY A 10 -33.50 39.62 23.16
N ARG A 11 -34.77 39.22 23.20
CA ARG A 11 -35.21 37.90 22.71
C ARG A 11 -34.94 37.71 21.21
N ALA A 12 -35.16 38.74 20.40
CA ALA A 12 -34.89 38.68 18.97
C ALA A 12 -33.39 38.56 18.65
N ARG A 13 -32.52 39.21 19.42
CA ARG A 13 -31.06 39.05 19.29
C ARG A 13 -30.61 37.65 19.69
N LEU A 14 -31.13 37.12 20.80
CA LEU A 14 -30.80 35.77 21.25
C LEU A 14 -31.22 34.70 20.21
N ARG A 15 -32.41 34.81 19.64
CA ARG A 15 -32.88 33.88 18.59
C ARG A 15 -31.96 33.90 17.37
N ARG A 16 -31.60 35.08 16.87
CA ARG A 16 -30.67 35.21 15.74
C ARG A 16 -29.32 34.57 16.04
N TYR A 17 -28.76 34.83 17.22
CA TYR A 17 -27.51 34.21 17.62
C TYR A 17 -27.60 32.68 17.69
N GLN A 18 -28.72 32.14 18.19
CA GLN A 18 -28.95 30.69 18.23
C GLN A 18 -29.09 30.08 16.83
N GLU A 19 -29.78 30.76 15.91
CA GLU A 19 -29.93 30.34 14.51
C GLU A 19 -28.59 30.36 13.77
N GLU A 20 -27.79 31.42 13.95
CA GLU A 20 -26.44 31.55 13.39
C GLU A 20 -25.53 30.44 13.91
N ALA A 21 -25.47 30.25 15.22
CA ALA A 21 -24.66 29.20 15.84
C ALA A 21 -25.07 27.79 15.40
N SER A 22 -26.37 27.54 15.27
CA SER A 22 -26.88 26.24 14.77
C SER A 22 -26.49 26.01 13.31
N SER A 23 -26.55 27.07 12.49
CA SER A 23 -26.16 27.00 11.07
C SER A 23 -24.66 26.77 10.91
N GLU A 24 -23.83 27.40 11.73
CA GLU A 24 -22.38 27.16 11.76
C GLU A 24 -22.05 25.74 12.18
N LEU A 25 -22.73 25.22 13.21
CA LEU A 25 -22.52 23.85 13.70
C LEU A 25 -22.90 22.82 12.62
N LEU A 26 -24.01 23.02 11.92
CA LEU A 26 -24.41 22.18 10.80
C LEU A 26 -23.37 22.19 9.68
N ARG A 27 -22.89 23.38 9.26
CA ARG A 27 -21.83 23.48 8.24
C ARG A 27 -20.54 22.78 8.65
N ALA A 28 -20.14 22.94 9.91
CA ALA A 28 -18.95 22.26 10.43
C ALA A 28 -19.14 20.74 10.46
N HIS A 29 -20.33 20.25 10.81
CA HIS A 29 -20.66 18.84 10.79
C HIS A 29 -20.62 18.25 9.38
N ASP A 30 -21.22 18.94 8.41
CA ASP A 30 -21.21 18.53 7.00
C ASP A 30 -19.77 18.48 6.45
N GLU A 31 -18.94 19.46 6.80
CA GLU A 31 -17.54 19.48 6.40
C GLU A 31 -16.74 18.34 7.03
N LEU A 32 -16.96 18.05 8.31
CA LEU A 32 -16.35 16.90 8.98
C LEU A 32 -16.76 15.59 8.32
N ALA A 33 -18.04 15.42 8.00
CA ALA A 33 -18.53 14.23 7.31
C ALA A 33 -17.89 14.07 5.93
N ARG A 34 -17.77 15.17 5.17
CA ARG A 34 -17.09 15.19 3.86
C ARG A 34 -15.62 14.79 3.97
N LEU A 35 -14.89 15.39 4.90
CA LEU A 35 -13.47 15.08 5.11
C LEU A 35 -13.27 13.63 5.57
N HIS A 36 -14.16 13.12 6.43
CA HIS A 36 -14.12 11.73 6.87
C HIS A 36 -14.34 10.76 5.71
N ALA A 37 -15.31 11.04 4.83
CA ALA A 37 -15.55 10.22 3.64
C ALA A 37 -14.35 10.21 2.68
N GLN A 38 -13.71 11.36 2.47
CA GLN A 38 -12.49 11.46 1.66
C GLN A 38 -11.32 10.67 2.27
N LEU A 39 -11.16 10.74 3.60
CA LEU A 39 -10.14 9.99 4.31
C LEU A 39 -10.36 8.47 4.17
N GLU A 40 -11.59 7.99 4.32
CA GLU A 40 -11.89 6.56 4.18
C GLU A 40 -11.70 6.07 2.73
N ALA A 41 -12.07 6.88 1.73
CA ALA A 41 -11.79 6.57 0.33
C ALA A 41 -10.28 6.44 0.07
N ALA A 42 -9.48 7.43 0.51
CA ALA A 42 -8.04 7.39 0.37
C ALA A 42 -7.41 6.19 1.10
N ARG A 43 -7.90 5.86 2.30
CA ARG A 43 -7.46 4.66 3.04
C ARG A 43 -7.78 3.38 2.30
N GLN A 44 -8.96 3.28 1.69
CA GLN A 44 -9.34 2.12 0.89
C GLN A 44 -8.41 1.94 -0.31
N ASP A 45 -8.09 3.02 -1.02
CA ASP A 45 -7.17 2.99 -2.16
C ASP A 45 -5.77 2.52 -1.73
N VAL A 46 -5.25 3.08 -0.63
CA VAL A 46 -3.95 2.66 -0.07
C VAL A 46 -3.95 1.18 0.28
N ARG A 47 -4.98 0.68 0.98
CA ARG A 47 -5.08 -0.75 1.34
C ARG A 47 -5.10 -1.66 0.10
N GLN A 48 -5.76 -1.25 -0.98
CA GLN A 48 -5.76 -2.01 -2.23
C GLN A 48 -4.37 -2.08 -2.85
N GLN A 49 -3.64 -0.95 -2.88
CA GLN A 49 -2.28 -0.91 -3.40
C GLN A 49 -1.30 -1.70 -2.53
N GLU A 50 -1.43 -1.62 -1.21
CA GLU A 50 -0.62 -2.43 -0.27
C GLU A 50 -0.85 -3.93 -0.49
N SER A 51 -2.10 -4.35 -0.67
CA SER A 51 -2.42 -5.75 -0.97
C SER A 51 -1.83 -6.20 -2.30
N HIS A 52 -1.94 -5.37 -3.34
CA HIS A 52 -1.36 -5.66 -4.65
C HIS A 52 0.17 -5.77 -4.57
N TRP A 53 0.81 -4.84 -3.86
CA TRP A 53 2.26 -4.83 -3.68
C TRP A 53 2.75 -6.04 -2.89
N ALA A 54 2.05 -6.42 -1.81
CA ALA A 54 2.36 -7.62 -1.05
C ALA A 54 2.26 -8.90 -1.91
N HIS A 55 1.28 -8.95 -2.82
CA HIS A 55 1.15 -10.07 -3.75
C HIS A 55 2.32 -10.13 -4.74
N ILE A 56 2.70 -9.00 -5.35
CA ILE A 56 3.87 -8.92 -6.24
C ILE A 56 5.14 -9.37 -5.50
N GLN A 57 5.34 -8.88 -4.28
CA GLN A 57 6.50 -9.25 -3.48
C GLN A 57 6.52 -10.75 -3.18
N SER A 58 5.38 -11.35 -2.81
CA SER A 58 5.28 -12.79 -2.57
C SER A 58 5.68 -13.60 -3.83
N MET A 59 5.15 -13.20 -4.99
CA MET A 59 5.50 -13.84 -6.27
C MET A 59 6.97 -13.69 -6.62
N ALA A 60 7.55 -12.52 -6.39
CA ALA A 60 8.97 -12.28 -6.60
C ALA A 60 9.82 -13.16 -5.67
N THR A 61 9.48 -13.26 -4.38
CA THR A 61 10.18 -14.14 -3.44
C THR A 61 10.14 -15.60 -3.90
N GLN A 62 8.98 -16.10 -4.34
CA GLN A 62 8.85 -17.47 -4.86
C GLN A 62 9.71 -17.71 -6.11
N LYS A 63 9.67 -16.78 -7.07
CA LYS A 63 10.48 -16.87 -8.30
C LYS A 63 11.98 -16.82 -7.99
N THR A 64 12.41 -15.95 -7.09
CA THR A 64 13.81 -15.85 -6.66
C THR A 64 14.28 -17.13 -5.96
N LEU A 65 13.44 -17.73 -5.11
CA LEU A 65 13.76 -19.01 -4.48
C LEU A 65 13.92 -20.11 -5.53
N LEU A 66 12.98 -20.23 -6.46
CA LEU A 66 13.04 -21.22 -7.53
C LEU A 66 14.29 -21.05 -8.40
N LEU A 67 14.63 -19.80 -8.76
CA LEU A 67 15.85 -19.51 -9.52
C LEU A 67 17.11 -19.94 -8.75
N GLY A 68 17.16 -19.67 -7.44
CA GLY A 68 18.25 -20.13 -6.58
C GLY A 68 18.36 -21.66 -6.54
N GLN A 69 17.23 -22.37 -6.46
CA GLN A 69 17.19 -23.83 -6.50
C GLN A 69 17.69 -24.39 -7.85
N ILE A 70 17.25 -23.79 -8.96
CA ILE A 70 17.72 -24.15 -10.31
C ILE A 70 19.23 -23.93 -10.40
N LYS A 71 19.73 -22.77 -9.96
CA LYS A 71 21.17 -22.45 -9.95
C LYS A 71 21.97 -23.51 -9.20
N LEU A 72 21.53 -23.90 -8.00
CA LEU A 72 22.19 -24.94 -7.21
C LEU A 72 22.13 -26.32 -7.87
N ALA A 73 20.98 -26.69 -8.45
CA ALA A 73 20.82 -27.97 -9.13
C ALA A 73 21.75 -28.08 -10.36
N VAL A 74 21.80 -27.03 -11.18
CA VAL A 74 22.71 -26.95 -12.34
C VAL A 74 24.15 -27.09 -11.90
N LEU A 75 24.58 -26.32 -10.91
CA LEU A 75 25.94 -26.38 -10.38
C LEU A 75 26.31 -27.79 -9.91
N ASN A 76 25.43 -28.42 -9.13
CA ASN A 76 25.64 -29.77 -8.62
C ASN A 76 25.75 -30.80 -9.75
N LEU A 77 24.88 -30.72 -10.76
CA LEU A 77 24.90 -31.63 -11.91
C LEU A 77 26.13 -31.43 -12.78
N PHE A 78 26.52 -30.19 -13.05
CA PHE A 78 27.71 -29.85 -13.82
C PHE A 78 28.97 -30.40 -13.14
N GLN A 79 29.13 -30.15 -11.83
CA GLN A 79 30.24 -30.68 -11.04
C GLN A 79 30.28 -32.21 -11.06
N LEU A 80 29.12 -32.87 -10.93
CA LEU A 80 29.04 -34.33 -10.97
C LEU A 80 29.47 -34.88 -12.34
N ALA A 81 28.93 -34.32 -13.42
CA ALA A 81 29.20 -34.76 -14.80
C ALA A 81 30.67 -34.53 -15.18
N THR A 82 31.19 -33.33 -14.94
CA THR A 82 32.59 -32.98 -15.27
C THR A 82 33.58 -33.81 -14.46
N THR A 83 33.29 -34.10 -13.18
CA THR A 83 34.12 -34.97 -12.35
C THR A 83 34.14 -36.41 -12.85
N GLN A 84 32.97 -36.98 -13.17
CA GLN A 84 32.88 -38.37 -13.65
C GLN A 84 33.48 -38.55 -15.04
N LEU A 85 33.24 -37.60 -15.94
CA LEU A 85 33.66 -37.66 -17.34
C LEU A 85 35.06 -37.05 -17.58
N LYS A 86 35.69 -36.47 -16.55
CA LYS A 86 36.98 -35.77 -16.61
C LYS A 86 37.02 -34.69 -17.69
N ILE A 87 35.91 -33.97 -17.85
CA ILE A 87 35.78 -32.89 -18.84
C ILE A 87 36.56 -31.66 -18.33
N PRO A 88 37.42 -31.04 -19.15
CA PRO A 88 38.03 -29.75 -18.81
C PRO A 88 36.94 -28.69 -18.60
N VAL A 89 36.94 -28.06 -17.42
CA VAL A 89 35.98 -27.00 -17.08
C VAL A 89 36.51 -25.65 -17.56
N ASP A 90 35.77 -24.99 -18.47
CA ASP A 90 36.08 -23.65 -18.99
C ASP A 90 35.01 -22.60 -18.62
N ALA A 91 33.96 -23.02 -17.90
CA ALA A 91 32.94 -22.11 -17.35
C ALA A 91 33.29 -21.66 -15.92
N ALA A 92 32.93 -20.42 -15.59
CA ALA A 92 33.07 -19.91 -14.23
C ALA A 92 32.15 -20.66 -13.25
N LEU A 93 32.61 -20.82 -12.00
CA LEU A 93 31.91 -21.63 -10.98
C LEU A 93 30.47 -21.15 -10.70
N GLU A 94 30.19 -19.85 -10.81
CA GLU A 94 28.86 -19.28 -10.56
C GLU A 94 28.05 -18.96 -11.81
N ASP A 95 28.63 -19.17 -13.00
CA ASP A 95 27.96 -18.96 -14.27
C ASP A 95 27.23 -20.22 -14.70
N THR A 96 26.07 -20.43 -14.09
CA THR A 96 25.24 -21.62 -14.36
C THR A 96 24.61 -21.62 -15.75
N GLU A 97 24.55 -20.47 -16.43
CA GLU A 97 24.09 -20.39 -17.82
C GLU A 97 25.15 -20.99 -18.74
N ALA A 98 26.41 -20.55 -18.62
CA ALA A 98 27.52 -21.14 -19.36
C ALA A 98 27.74 -22.63 -19.04
N GLN A 99 27.50 -23.06 -17.80
CA GLN A 99 27.58 -24.48 -17.41
C GLN A 99 26.52 -25.35 -18.10
N LEU A 100 25.31 -24.82 -18.34
CA LEU A 100 24.27 -25.52 -19.08
C LEU A 100 24.63 -25.66 -20.56
N ASP A 101 25.25 -24.65 -21.16
CA ASP A 101 25.67 -24.69 -22.57
C ASP A 101 26.82 -25.69 -22.83
N MET A 102 27.57 -26.07 -21.79
CA MET A 102 28.66 -27.05 -21.87
C MET A 102 28.21 -28.52 -21.82
N VAL A 103 26.99 -28.81 -21.36
CA VAL A 103 26.45 -30.17 -21.15
C VAL A 103 25.48 -30.55 -22.27
#